data_AF-A0A3G2SAS8-F1
#
_entry.id   AF-A0A3G2SAS8-F1
#
_cell.length_a   1.000
_cell.length_b   1.000
_cell.length_c   1.000
_cell.angle_alpha   90.00
_cell.angle_beta   90.00
_cell.angle_gamma   90.00
#
_symmetry.space_group_name_H-M   'P 1'
#
loop_
_entity.id
_entity.type
_entity.pdbx_description
1 polymer ?
#
loop_
_entity_poly.entity_id
_entity_poly.type
_entity_poly.pdbx_seq_one_letter_code
_entity_poly.pdbx_strand_id
1 'polypeptide(L)'
;MHFLYAELQQLDETLCQSLDDPQGTDDVLSEWFMCNPVDVLQRAWERCVRASKREGILGSSTALAAILRGDELRIANMGDCVLFLIRNGKLIFRSAEQQHSFNYPLQLGMMDATVESVMLSRALCMHRSGRIPAGAHDMDLPDVNDSMSDYIHMYDRVPSHDDVPYDTPQHDAGHWEVKVLPDDLVLVASDGLFDNLFDDEIMDTVHDVFSHFASSDLEAMQMYAPTLISERLCRLARSVMDDPRVMCSPFQQHANEEGMYYVGGKSDDVTVLAGLIAEQQRPCPL
;
A
#
# COMPACT_ATOMS: atom_id res chain seq x y z
N MET A 1 6.91 0.30 -2.95
CA MET A 1 6.12 1.13 -3.88
C MET A 1 6.56 1.09 -5.34
N HIS A 2 7.86 1.21 -5.69
CA HIS A 2 8.29 1.22 -7.11
C HIS A 2 7.83 0.01 -7.92
N PHE A 3 7.96 -1.21 -7.38
CA PHE A 3 7.56 -2.43 -8.07
C PHE A 3 6.04 -2.55 -8.24
N LEU A 4 5.25 -2.08 -7.27
CA LEU A 4 3.78 -2.06 -7.38
C LEU A 4 3.33 -1.18 -8.54
N TYR A 5 3.90 0.03 -8.63
CA TYR A 5 3.65 0.94 -9.75
C TYR A 5 4.08 0.30 -11.09
N ALA A 6 5.23 -0.38 -11.13
CA ALA A 6 5.70 -1.04 -12.35
C ALA A 6 4.78 -2.19 -12.81
N GLU A 7 4.23 -2.98 -11.89
CA GLU A 7 3.24 -4.03 -12.22
C GLU A 7 1.95 -3.42 -12.79
N LEU A 8 1.44 -2.36 -12.16
CA LEU A 8 0.23 -1.67 -12.63
C LEU A 8 0.45 -1.00 -13.99
N GLN A 9 1.59 -0.33 -14.17
CA GLN A 9 1.96 0.30 -15.43
C GLN A 9 2.08 -0.75 -16.55
N GLN A 10 2.62 -1.94 -16.25
CA GLN A 10 2.72 -3.02 -17.25
C GLN A 10 1.33 -3.50 -17.70
N LEU A 11 0.35 -3.59 -16.80
CA LEU A 11 -1.03 -3.92 -17.16
C LEU A 11 -1.62 -2.85 -18.09
N ASP A 12 -1.41 -1.57 -17.76
CA ASP A 12 -1.88 -0.45 -18.58
C ASP A 12 -1.21 -0.46 -19.97
N GLU A 13 0.11 -0.61 -20.04
CA GLU A 13 0.86 -0.67 -21.30
C GLU A 13 0.46 -1.87 -22.18
N THR A 14 0.21 -3.03 -21.57
CA THR A 14 -0.23 -4.25 -22.29
C THR A 14 -1.61 -4.05 -22.89
N LEU A 15 -2.53 -3.41 -22.14
CA LEU A 15 -3.84 -3.03 -22.67
C LEU A 15 -3.69 -2.07 -23.85
N CYS A 16 -2.92 -0.99 -23.70
CA CYS A 16 -2.70 -0.01 -24.78
C CYS A 16 -2.17 -0.69 -26.06
N GLN A 17 -1.18 -1.58 -25.95
CA GLN A 17 -0.61 -2.31 -27.09
C GLN A 17 -1.62 -3.27 -27.74
N SER A 18 -2.46 -3.94 -26.94
CA SER A 18 -3.49 -4.85 -27.46
C SER A 18 -4.59 -4.12 -28.24
N LEU A 19 -4.84 -2.85 -27.94
CA LEU A 19 -5.85 -2.06 -28.66
C LEU A 19 -5.41 -1.71 -30.09
N ASP A 20 -4.11 -1.77 -30.37
CA ASP A 20 -3.54 -1.60 -31.71
C ASP A 20 -3.60 -2.90 -32.55
N ASP A 21 -3.86 -4.07 -31.94
CA ASP A 21 -3.99 -5.38 -32.59
C ASP A 21 -5.33 -6.08 -32.26
N PRO A 22 -6.29 -6.15 -33.20
CA PRO A 22 -7.63 -6.72 -32.95
C PRO A 22 -7.66 -8.23 -32.59
N GLN A 23 -6.54 -8.95 -32.71
CA GLN A 23 -6.47 -10.38 -32.40
C GLN A 23 -5.96 -10.61 -30.97
N GLY A 24 -6.87 -10.70 -29.99
CA GLY A 24 -6.54 -11.05 -28.59
C GLY A 24 -6.91 -9.99 -27.55
N THR A 25 -7.60 -8.92 -27.96
CA THR A 25 -7.93 -7.77 -27.13
C THR A 25 -8.90 -8.09 -25.97
N ASP A 26 -9.82 -9.04 -26.15
CA ASP A 26 -10.83 -9.39 -25.15
C ASP A 26 -10.23 -10.05 -23.89
N ASP A 27 -9.22 -10.90 -24.06
CA ASP A 27 -8.56 -11.58 -22.94
C ASP A 27 -7.71 -10.58 -22.12
N VAL A 28 -6.97 -9.69 -22.81
CA VAL A 28 -6.16 -8.64 -22.17
C VAL A 28 -7.03 -7.62 -21.44
N LEU A 29 -8.14 -7.21 -22.05
CA LEU A 29 -9.11 -6.31 -21.40
C LEU A 29 -9.72 -6.97 -20.15
N SER A 30 -10.03 -8.26 -20.24
CA SER A 30 -10.54 -9.03 -19.10
C SER A 30 -9.51 -9.12 -17.98
N GLU A 31 -8.23 -9.38 -18.28
CA GLU A 31 -7.15 -9.41 -17.30
C GLU A 31 -6.93 -8.04 -16.64
N TRP A 32 -6.90 -6.96 -17.44
CA TRP A 32 -6.77 -5.61 -16.93
C TRP A 32 -7.93 -5.20 -16.02
N PHE A 33 -9.16 -5.57 -16.40
CA PHE A 33 -10.36 -5.25 -15.64
C PHE A 33 -10.51 -6.11 -14.38
N MET A 34 -10.12 -7.39 -14.43
CA MET A 34 -10.18 -8.34 -13.31
C MET A 34 -8.91 -8.35 -12.45
N CYS A 35 -8.04 -7.36 -12.63
CA CYS A 35 -6.82 -7.18 -11.84
C CYS A 35 -7.12 -7.24 -10.33
N ASN A 36 -6.46 -8.17 -9.66
CA ASN A 36 -6.57 -8.38 -8.22
C ASN A 36 -5.41 -7.67 -7.49
N PRO A 37 -5.69 -6.73 -6.57
CA PRO A 37 -4.64 -6.00 -5.86
C PRO A 37 -3.73 -6.91 -5.03
N VAL A 38 -4.21 -8.05 -4.53
CA VAL A 38 -3.40 -9.01 -3.78
C VAL A 38 -2.33 -9.64 -4.68
N ASP A 39 -2.70 -10.05 -5.88
CA ASP A 39 -1.76 -10.66 -6.83
C ASP A 39 -0.71 -9.65 -7.32
N VAL A 40 -1.13 -8.41 -7.55
CA VAL A 40 -0.22 -7.30 -7.89
C VAL A 40 0.75 -7.05 -6.73
N LEU A 41 0.24 -7.00 -5.49
CA LEU A 41 1.05 -6.76 -4.31
C LEU A 41 2.07 -7.89 -4.08
N GLN A 42 1.67 -9.15 -4.28
CA GLN A 42 2.61 -10.27 -4.22
C GLN A 42 3.74 -10.13 -5.23
N ARG A 43 3.41 -9.97 -6.52
CA ARG A 43 4.43 -9.89 -7.58
C ARG A 43 5.40 -8.74 -7.30
N ALA A 44 4.86 -7.60 -6.88
CA ALA A 44 5.64 -6.44 -6.49
C ALA A 44 6.55 -6.71 -5.28
N TRP A 45 6.04 -7.39 -4.26
CA TRP A 45 6.79 -7.77 -3.07
C TRP A 45 7.94 -8.73 -3.39
N GLU A 46 7.69 -9.80 -4.14
CA GLU A 46 8.73 -10.76 -4.55
C GLU A 46 9.85 -10.08 -5.35
N ARG A 47 9.49 -9.19 -6.29
CA ARG A 47 10.47 -8.39 -7.03
C ARG A 47 11.26 -7.46 -6.10
N CYS A 48 10.62 -6.88 -5.10
CA CYS A 48 11.27 -6.03 -4.10
C CYS A 48 12.26 -6.82 -3.23
N VAL A 49 11.86 -7.99 -2.75
CA VAL A 49 12.73 -8.86 -1.93
C VAL A 49 13.97 -9.25 -2.75
N ARG A 50 13.79 -9.71 -3.99
CA ARG A 50 14.91 -10.05 -4.89
C ARG A 50 15.85 -8.87 -5.10
N ALA A 51 15.31 -7.70 -5.45
CA ALA A 51 16.12 -6.49 -5.64
C ALA A 51 16.86 -6.07 -4.36
N SER A 52 16.20 -6.17 -3.20
CA SER A 52 16.76 -5.78 -1.90
C SER A 52 17.85 -6.76 -1.44
N LYS A 53 17.64 -8.09 -1.61
CA LYS A 53 18.66 -9.13 -1.38
C LYS A 53 19.91 -8.81 -2.21
N ARG A 54 19.70 -8.49 -3.48
CA ARG A 54 20.77 -8.06 -4.40
C ARG A 54 21.50 -6.83 -3.84
N GLU A 55 20.80 -5.75 -3.50
CA GLU A 55 21.45 -4.49 -3.06
C GLU A 55 22.02 -4.56 -1.62
N GLY A 56 21.78 -5.67 -0.90
CA GLY A 56 22.20 -5.82 0.48
C GLY A 56 21.35 -5.01 1.45
N ILE A 57 20.09 -4.76 1.09
CA ILE A 57 19.13 -3.96 1.86
C ILE A 57 18.24 -4.91 2.64
N LEU A 58 18.12 -4.66 3.94
CA LEU A 58 17.22 -5.35 4.85
C LEU A 58 16.17 -4.37 5.36
N GLY A 59 14.92 -4.83 5.45
CA GLY A 59 13.82 -4.07 6.00
C GLY A 59 12.50 -4.78 5.81
N SER A 60 11.45 -4.19 6.37
CA SER A 60 10.07 -4.56 6.13
C SER A 60 9.25 -3.29 5.88
N SER A 61 8.04 -3.45 5.37
CA SER A 61 7.11 -2.33 5.17
C SER A 61 5.68 -2.83 5.31
N THR A 62 4.80 -1.98 5.81
CA THR A 62 3.37 -2.12 5.53
C THR A 62 3.08 -1.63 4.11
N ALA A 63 1.94 -2.05 3.54
CA ALA A 63 1.50 -1.57 2.24
C ALA A 63 -0.01 -1.73 2.06
N LEU A 64 -0.66 -0.64 1.63
CA LEU A 64 -2.04 -0.65 1.17
C LEU A 64 -2.08 -0.27 -0.31
N ALA A 65 -2.69 -1.12 -1.13
CA ALA A 65 -2.95 -0.88 -2.54
C ALA A 65 -4.45 -0.81 -2.78
N ALA A 66 -4.91 0.25 -3.45
CA ALA A 66 -6.29 0.41 -3.87
C ALA A 66 -6.32 0.63 -5.39
N ILE A 67 -7.04 -0.22 -6.11
CA ILE A 67 -7.15 -0.22 -7.57
C ILE A 67 -8.60 0.06 -7.94
N LEU A 68 -8.83 1.14 -8.68
CA LEU A 68 -10.14 1.49 -9.22
C LEU A 68 -10.31 0.88 -10.62
N ARG A 69 -11.39 0.11 -10.81
CA ARG A 69 -11.82 -0.45 -12.10
C ARG A 69 -13.32 -0.25 -12.27
N GLY A 70 -13.70 0.60 -13.23
CA GLY A 70 -15.10 1.00 -13.39
C GLY A 70 -15.64 1.70 -12.13
N ASP A 71 -16.70 1.15 -11.55
CA ASP A 71 -17.34 1.62 -10.31
C ASP A 71 -16.91 0.82 -9.07
N GLU A 72 -15.84 0.04 -9.16
CA GLU A 72 -15.36 -0.83 -8.10
C GLU A 72 -13.94 -0.48 -7.66
N LEU A 73 -13.78 -0.23 -6.36
CA LEU A 73 -12.50 -0.02 -5.70
C LEU A 73 -12.09 -1.32 -5.00
N ARG A 74 -11.03 -1.96 -5.50
CA ARG A 74 -10.46 -3.18 -4.93
C ARG A 74 -9.25 -2.85 -4.09
N ILE A 75 -9.19 -3.39 -2.87
CA ILE A 75 -8.22 -3.02 -1.86
C ILE A 75 -7.48 -4.26 -1.39
N ALA A 76 -6.16 -4.17 -1.28
CA ALA A 76 -5.31 -5.13 -0.55
C ALA A 76 -4.50 -4.37 0.50
N ASN A 77 -4.47 -4.88 1.74
CA ASN A 77 -3.76 -4.27 2.85
C ASN A 77 -2.89 -5.29 3.58
N MET A 78 -1.60 -4.99 3.68
CA MET A 78 -0.60 -5.70 4.47
C MET A 78 -0.10 -4.75 5.56
N GLY A 79 -0.71 -4.84 6.74
CA GLY A 79 -0.38 -4.02 7.90
C GLY A 79 -1.53 -3.12 8.35
N ASP A 80 -1.18 -2.02 8.99
CA ASP A 80 -2.07 -1.10 9.70
C ASP A 80 -2.22 0.27 9.01
N CYS A 81 -1.89 0.37 7.74
CA CYS A 81 -2.44 1.43 6.91
C CYS A 81 -3.96 1.30 6.83
N VAL A 82 -4.66 2.41 6.66
CA VAL A 82 -6.13 2.40 6.58
C VAL A 82 -6.64 3.23 5.40
N LEU A 83 -7.71 2.75 4.78
CA LEU A 83 -8.47 3.43 3.75
C LEU A 83 -9.86 3.80 4.27
N PHE A 84 -10.25 5.06 4.11
CA PHE A 84 -11.62 5.54 4.29
C PHE A 84 -12.27 5.82 2.93
N LEU A 85 -13.53 5.42 2.80
CA LEU A 85 -14.43 5.88 1.75
C LEU A 85 -15.49 6.77 2.39
N ILE A 86 -15.53 8.03 2.00
CA ILE A 86 -16.47 9.02 2.51
C ILE A 86 -17.39 9.46 1.38
N ARG A 87 -18.70 9.34 1.60
CA ARG A 87 -19.74 9.72 0.63
C ARG A 87 -20.72 10.67 1.27
N ASN A 88 -20.95 11.83 0.65
CA ASN A 88 -21.89 12.84 1.14
C ASN A 88 -21.64 13.18 2.63
N GLY A 89 -20.37 13.28 3.02
CA GLY A 89 -19.97 13.56 4.40
C GLY A 89 -20.24 12.42 5.39
N LYS A 90 -20.37 11.17 4.94
CA LYS A 90 -20.51 10.02 5.84
C LYS A 90 -19.43 9.00 5.55
N LEU A 91 -18.84 8.42 6.60
CA LEU A 91 -17.95 7.29 6.48
C LEU A 91 -18.76 6.07 6.02
N ILE A 92 -18.51 5.62 4.79
CA ILE A 92 -19.16 4.45 4.18
C ILE A 92 -18.37 3.18 4.44
N PHE A 93 -17.04 3.29 4.39
CA PHE A 93 -16.14 2.17 4.59
C PHE A 93 -14.85 2.65 5.25
N ARG A 94 -14.37 1.85 6.22
CA ARG A 94 -13.04 1.94 6.83
C ARG A 94 -12.44 0.54 6.76
N SER A 95 -11.27 0.41 6.15
CA SER A 95 -10.57 -0.89 6.15
C SER A 95 -10.13 -1.26 7.56
N ALA A 96 -10.10 -2.55 7.87
CA ALA A 96 -9.55 -3.03 9.13
C ALA A 96 -8.01 -3.01 9.08
N GLU A 97 -7.39 -2.59 10.17
CA GLU A 97 -5.95 -2.73 10.40
C GLU A 97 -5.60 -4.22 10.52
N GLN A 98 -4.46 -4.63 9.95
CA GLN A 98 -4.01 -6.02 9.99
C GLN A 98 -2.75 -6.11 10.87
N GLN A 99 -2.89 -6.75 12.03
CA GLN A 99 -1.81 -6.88 13.01
C GLN A 99 -1.80 -8.26 13.65
N HIS A 100 -0.61 -8.75 14.01
CA HIS A 100 -0.43 -9.97 14.80
C HIS A 100 -0.79 -9.73 16.28
N SER A 101 -0.40 -8.55 16.77
CA SER A 101 -0.71 -8.02 18.10
C SER A 101 -0.65 -6.50 18.06
N PHE A 102 -1.11 -5.83 19.12
CA PHE A 102 -1.07 -4.38 19.21
C PHE A 102 0.33 -3.81 18.87
N ASN A 103 0.36 -2.86 17.93
CA ASN A 103 1.57 -2.21 17.43
C ASN A 103 2.61 -3.19 16.84
N TYR A 104 2.14 -4.35 16.36
CA TYR A 104 2.92 -5.34 15.62
C TYR A 104 2.15 -5.74 14.35
N PRO A 105 2.20 -4.89 13.30
CA PRO A 105 1.42 -5.11 12.08
C PRO A 105 1.90 -6.31 11.29
N LEU A 106 1.04 -6.82 10.39
CA LEU A 106 1.49 -7.64 9.28
C LEU A 106 2.45 -6.84 8.40
N GLN A 107 3.51 -7.47 7.89
CA GLN A 107 4.54 -6.73 7.16
C GLN A 107 5.06 -7.48 5.94
N LEU A 108 5.32 -6.74 4.88
CA LEU A 108 6.10 -7.20 3.73
C LEU A 108 7.59 -7.23 4.12
N GLY A 109 8.00 -8.34 4.72
CA GLY A 109 9.39 -8.60 5.12
C GLY A 109 10.26 -9.18 4.01
N MET A 110 11.46 -9.62 4.37
CA MET A 110 12.43 -10.21 3.44
C MET A 110 12.28 -11.74 3.31
N MET A 111 11.05 -12.27 3.45
CA MET A 111 10.80 -13.71 3.51
C MET A 111 11.66 -14.37 4.60
N ASP A 112 12.46 -15.37 4.25
CA ASP A 112 13.41 -16.08 5.09
C ASP A 112 14.84 -15.52 5.05
N ALA A 113 15.05 -14.38 4.39
CA ALA A 113 16.38 -13.82 4.22
C ALA A 113 17.02 -13.45 5.56
N THR A 114 18.28 -13.84 5.71
CA THR A 114 19.11 -13.48 6.87
C THR A 114 20.06 -12.36 6.52
N VAL A 115 20.71 -11.78 7.54
CA VAL A 115 21.79 -10.81 7.30
C VAL A 115 22.88 -11.45 6.46
N GLU A 116 23.19 -12.72 6.73
CA GLU A 116 24.18 -13.52 6.03
C GLU A 116 23.81 -13.73 4.56
N SER A 117 22.58 -14.19 4.24
CA SER A 117 22.19 -14.41 2.85
C SER A 117 22.18 -13.10 2.05
N VAL A 118 21.68 -12.01 2.63
CA VAL A 118 21.63 -10.70 1.97
C VAL A 118 23.03 -10.11 1.73
N MET A 119 23.95 -10.22 2.70
CA MET A 119 25.33 -9.76 2.51
C MET A 119 26.07 -10.58 1.46
N LEU A 120 25.81 -11.89 1.39
CA LEU A 120 26.38 -12.78 0.39
C LEU A 120 25.86 -12.48 -1.01
N SER A 121 24.53 -12.34 -1.18
CA SER A 121 23.91 -11.93 -2.46
C SER A 121 24.49 -10.61 -2.97
N ARG A 122 24.66 -9.64 -2.07
CA ARG A 122 25.29 -8.36 -2.43
C ARG A 122 26.70 -8.55 -2.96
N ALA A 123 27.53 -9.35 -2.29
CA ALA A 123 28.92 -9.59 -2.67
C ALA A 123 29.05 -10.32 -4.01
N LEU A 124 28.19 -11.31 -4.26
CA LEU A 124 28.23 -12.13 -5.47
C LEU A 124 27.75 -11.38 -6.72
N CYS A 125 26.81 -10.46 -6.55
CA CYS A 125 26.23 -9.73 -7.67
C CYS A 125 26.82 -8.30 -7.85
N MET A 126 28.04 -7.97 -7.38
CA MET A 126 28.60 -6.60 -7.30
C MET A 126 28.75 -5.80 -8.63
N HIS A 127 28.60 -6.41 -9.81
CA HIS A 127 28.71 -5.71 -11.12
C HIS A 127 27.35 -5.65 -11.83
N ARG A 128 26.66 -4.49 -11.87
CA ARG A 128 25.24 -4.45 -12.31
C ARG A 128 24.83 -3.32 -13.25
N SER A 129 24.05 -3.72 -14.27
CA SER A 129 22.96 -2.95 -14.88
C SER A 129 21.95 -3.94 -15.49
N GLY A 130 20.71 -4.00 -14.98
CA GLY A 130 19.69 -4.90 -15.54
C GLY A 130 18.35 -4.87 -14.78
N ARG A 131 17.24 -5.03 -15.50
CA ARG A 131 15.88 -5.14 -14.94
C ARG A 131 15.57 -6.60 -14.55
N ILE A 132 14.92 -6.80 -13.40
CA ILE A 132 14.44 -8.12 -12.94
C ILE A 132 13.05 -8.40 -13.53
N PRO A 133 12.87 -9.48 -14.32
CA PRO A 133 11.56 -9.87 -14.84
C PRO A 133 10.56 -10.21 -13.72
N ALA A 134 9.27 -10.04 -13.97
CA ALA A 134 8.21 -10.43 -13.04
C ALA A 134 8.21 -11.97 -12.86
N GLY A 135 8.06 -12.43 -11.62
CA GLY A 135 8.06 -13.86 -11.29
C GLY A 135 9.39 -14.60 -11.49
N ALA A 136 10.48 -13.91 -11.86
CA ALA A 136 11.77 -14.55 -12.10
C ALA A 136 12.32 -15.23 -10.83
N HIS A 137 12.63 -16.51 -10.89
CA HIS A 137 13.42 -17.15 -9.86
C HIS A 137 14.88 -16.66 -9.94
N ASP A 138 15.65 -16.86 -8.87
CA ASP A 138 17.06 -16.46 -8.85
C ASP A 138 17.81 -17.08 -10.04
N MET A 139 17.45 -18.31 -10.44
CA MET A 139 17.98 -19.00 -11.62
C MET A 139 17.63 -18.39 -12.98
N ASP A 140 16.54 -17.63 -13.06
CA ASP A 140 16.13 -16.96 -14.29
C ASP A 140 16.89 -15.63 -14.49
N LEU A 141 17.71 -15.24 -13.51
CA LEU A 141 18.53 -14.04 -13.58
C LEU A 141 19.79 -14.32 -14.40
N PRO A 142 20.15 -13.44 -15.35
CA PRO A 142 21.25 -13.67 -16.30
C PRO A 142 22.64 -13.78 -15.64
N ASP A 143 22.76 -13.38 -14.37
CA ASP A 143 23.98 -13.36 -13.58
C ASP A 143 24.03 -14.40 -12.44
N VAL A 144 23.00 -15.23 -12.29
CA VAL A 144 22.95 -16.28 -11.27
C VAL A 144 22.94 -17.64 -11.97
N ASN A 145 23.86 -18.52 -11.55
CA ASN A 145 23.88 -19.93 -11.97
C ASN A 145 23.49 -20.83 -10.79
N ASP A 146 23.30 -22.13 -11.04
CA ASP A 146 22.82 -23.09 -10.04
C ASP A 146 23.68 -23.06 -8.77
N SER A 147 25.00 -23.10 -8.94
CA SER A 147 25.94 -23.08 -7.82
C SER A 147 25.83 -21.78 -7.02
N MET A 148 25.70 -20.64 -7.68
CA MET A 148 25.62 -19.34 -7.02
C MET A 148 24.28 -19.17 -6.28
N SER A 149 23.19 -19.67 -6.86
CA SER A 149 21.87 -19.75 -6.23
C SER A 149 21.92 -20.60 -4.96
N ASP A 150 22.51 -21.79 -5.03
CA ASP A 150 22.69 -22.66 -3.87
C ASP A 150 23.49 -21.99 -2.75
N TYR A 151 24.54 -21.22 -3.11
CA TYR A 151 25.32 -20.46 -2.12
C TYR A 151 24.53 -19.31 -1.49
N ILE A 152 23.78 -18.55 -2.30
CA ILE A 152 22.93 -17.44 -1.82
C ILE A 152 21.89 -17.95 -0.82
N HIS A 153 21.24 -19.06 -1.15
CA HIS A 153 20.19 -19.67 -0.34
C HIS A 153 20.72 -20.60 0.75
N MET A 154 22.03 -20.77 0.90
CA MET A 154 22.60 -21.68 1.93
C MET A 154 22.19 -21.30 3.36
N TYR A 155 21.85 -20.03 3.60
CA TYR A 155 21.38 -19.52 4.88
C TYR A 155 19.87 -19.29 4.96
N ASP A 156 19.17 -19.45 3.83
CA ASP A 156 17.72 -19.35 3.73
C ASP A 156 17.12 -20.66 4.28
N ARG A 157 16.03 -20.59 5.05
CA ARG A 157 15.42 -21.78 5.67
C ARG A 157 14.44 -22.38 4.68
N VAL A 158 14.61 -23.65 4.29
CA VAL A 158 13.61 -24.36 3.48
C VAL A 158 12.34 -24.59 4.31
N PRO A 159 11.23 -23.88 4.04
CA PRO A 159 10.00 -24.10 4.78
C PRO A 159 9.28 -25.33 4.18
N SER A 160 8.66 -26.15 5.02
CA SER A 160 7.56 -27.00 4.55
C SER A 160 6.42 -26.09 4.11
N HIS A 161 5.72 -26.45 3.02
CA HIS A 161 4.64 -25.63 2.41
C HIS A 161 3.55 -25.16 3.40
N ASP A 162 3.41 -25.83 4.55
CA ASP A 162 2.39 -25.51 5.56
C ASP A 162 2.89 -24.60 6.70
N ASP A 163 4.18 -24.26 6.77
CA ASP A 163 4.77 -23.44 7.85
C ASP A 163 5.65 -22.31 7.29
N VAL A 164 5.04 -21.38 6.55
CA VAL A 164 5.74 -20.15 6.13
C VAL A 164 5.82 -19.22 7.36
N PRO A 165 7.01 -18.94 7.93
CA PRO A 165 7.14 -18.21 9.20
C PRO A 165 7.06 -16.69 9.03
N TYR A 166 6.60 -16.21 7.87
CA TYR A 166 6.57 -14.81 7.49
C TYR A 166 5.29 -14.49 6.72
N ASP A 167 4.87 -13.23 6.80
CA ASP A 167 3.63 -12.80 6.17
C ASP A 167 3.78 -12.74 4.65
N THR A 168 2.74 -13.12 3.93
CA THR A 168 2.65 -13.04 2.48
C THR A 168 1.35 -12.36 2.06
N PRO A 169 1.37 -11.51 1.02
CA PRO A 169 0.16 -10.97 0.42
C PRO A 169 -0.94 -12.02 0.13
N GLN A 170 -0.64 -13.18 -0.47
CA GLN A 170 -1.69 -14.16 -0.77
C GLN A 170 -2.39 -14.72 0.46
N HIS A 171 -1.66 -14.96 1.55
CA HIS A 171 -2.20 -15.64 2.71
C HIS A 171 -2.77 -14.67 3.74
N ASP A 172 -2.11 -13.52 3.93
CA ASP A 172 -2.33 -12.68 5.10
C ASP A 172 -2.93 -11.30 4.75
N ALA A 173 -2.94 -10.89 3.47
CA ALA A 173 -3.49 -9.57 3.12
C ALA A 173 -5.00 -9.51 3.37
N GLY A 174 -5.43 -8.47 4.07
CA GLY A 174 -6.83 -8.08 4.08
C GLY A 174 -7.25 -7.63 2.68
N HIS A 175 -8.37 -8.15 2.17
CA HIS A 175 -8.89 -7.78 0.86
C HIS A 175 -10.35 -7.34 0.92
N TRP A 176 -10.68 -6.28 0.19
CA TRP A 176 -12.05 -5.74 0.13
C TRP A 176 -12.39 -5.22 -1.26
N GLU A 177 -13.66 -5.29 -1.62
CA GLU A 177 -14.21 -4.74 -2.84
C GLU A 177 -15.38 -3.83 -2.47
N VAL A 178 -15.31 -2.57 -2.88
CA VAL A 178 -16.30 -1.56 -2.50
C VAL A 178 -16.77 -0.81 -3.75
N LYS A 179 -18.08 -0.67 -3.89
CA LYS A 179 -18.69 0.13 -4.97
C LYS A 179 -18.57 1.62 -4.67
N VAL A 180 -18.02 2.36 -5.62
CA VAL A 180 -17.81 3.80 -5.54
C VAL A 180 -18.76 4.56 -6.47
N LEU A 181 -19.01 5.81 -6.12
CA LEU A 181 -19.80 6.76 -6.90
C LEU A 181 -18.98 8.02 -7.18
N PRO A 182 -19.32 8.79 -8.22
CA PRO A 182 -18.78 10.12 -8.41
C PRO A 182 -18.94 10.97 -7.14
N ASP A 183 -17.92 11.79 -6.87
CA ASP A 183 -17.77 12.64 -5.68
C ASP A 183 -17.52 11.90 -4.36
N ASP A 184 -17.34 10.57 -4.39
CA ASP A 184 -16.78 9.86 -3.23
C ASP A 184 -15.34 10.31 -2.96
N LEU A 185 -15.03 10.60 -1.70
CA LEU A 185 -13.68 10.86 -1.23
C LEU A 185 -13.05 9.56 -0.74
N VAL A 186 -11.92 9.19 -1.34
CA VAL A 186 -11.05 8.11 -0.86
C VAL A 186 -9.88 8.74 -0.12
N LEU A 187 -9.69 8.36 1.14
CA LEU A 187 -8.55 8.70 1.97
C LEU A 187 -7.74 7.43 2.23
N VAL A 188 -6.44 7.46 2.04
CA VAL A 188 -5.52 6.39 2.42
C VAL A 188 -4.43 7.00 3.28
N ALA A 189 -4.12 6.41 4.43
CA ALA A 189 -3.06 6.93 5.29
C ALA A 189 -2.31 5.82 6.05
N SER A 190 -1.09 6.16 6.49
CA SER A 190 -0.31 5.34 7.41
C SER A 190 -0.90 5.37 8.83
N ASP A 191 -0.49 4.40 9.64
CA ASP A 191 -0.79 4.31 11.08
C ASP A 191 -0.48 5.62 11.82
N GLY A 192 0.59 6.34 11.45
CA GLY A 192 0.91 7.64 12.01
C GLY A 192 -0.25 8.65 12.03
N LEU A 193 -1.22 8.56 11.11
CA LEU A 193 -2.46 9.33 11.19
C LEU A 193 -3.41 8.76 12.25
N PHE A 194 -3.76 7.48 12.14
CA PHE A 194 -4.82 6.82 12.92
C PHE A 194 -4.42 6.54 14.37
N ASP A 195 -3.12 6.50 14.66
CA ASP A 195 -2.58 6.43 16.02
C ASP A 195 -2.75 7.75 16.77
N ASN A 196 -2.91 8.86 16.05
CA ASN A 196 -2.90 10.21 16.60
C ASN A 196 -4.21 10.98 16.46
N LEU A 197 -5.11 10.60 15.54
CA LEU A 197 -6.41 11.23 15.36
C LEU A 197 -7.53 10.21 15.40
N PHE A 198 -8.59 10.51 16.15
CA PHE A 198 -9.81 9.71 16.14
C PHE A 198 -10.55 9.86 14.81
N ASP A 199 -11.30 8.81 14.42
CA ASP A 199 -12.11 8.80 13.20
C ASP A 199 -13.05 10.04 13.12
N ASP A 200 -13.62 10.47 14.24
CA ASP A 200 -14.47 11.66 14.31
C ASP A 200 -13.70 12.96 13.99
N GLU A 201 -12.45 13.09 14.45
CA GLU A 201 -11.62 14.27 14.15
C GLU A 201 -11.21 14.32 12.67
N ILE A 202 -10.97 13.15 12.07
CA ILE A 202 -10.72 13.02 10.63
C ILE A 202 -11.96 13.46 9.85
N MET A 203 -13.14 12.96 10.22
CA MET A 203 -14.41 13.32 9.59
C MET A 203 -14.73 14.81 9.76
N ASP A 204 -14.53 15.38 10.93
CA ASP A 204 -14.71 16.82 11.19
C ASP A 204 -13.79 17.68 10.32
N THR A 205 -12.54 17.25 10.13
CA THR A 205 -11.60 17.93 9.23
C THR A 205 -12.08 17.90 7.79
N VAL A 206 -12.57 16.76 7.33
CA VAL A 206 -13.15 16.60 5.99
C VAL A 206 -14.37 17.52 5.83
N HIS A 207 -15.27 17.53 6.81
CA HIS A 207 -16.45 18.40 6.82
C HIS A 207 -16.11 19.88 6.81
N ASP A 208 -15.16 20.30 7.64
CA ASP A 208 -14.68 21.68 7.70
C ASP A 208 -14.17 22.12 6.32
N VAL A 209 -13.28 21.33 5.70
CA VAL A 209 -12.73 21.66 4.38
C VAL A 209 -13.84 21.77 3.33
N PHE A 210 -14.76 20.80 3.26
CA PHE A 210 -15.86 20.86 2.30
C PHE A 210 -16.80 22.05 2.53
N SER A 211 -17.01 22.48 3.78
CA SER A 211 -17.88 23.61 4.10
C SER A 211 -17.35 24.96 3.59
N HIS A 212 -16.04 25.06 3.31
CA HIS A 212 -15.42 26.25 2.73
C HIS A 212 -15.69 26.42 1.23
N PHE A 213 -16.17 25.38 0.55
CA PHE A 213 -16.51 25.44 -0.87
C PHE A 213 -17.99 25.77 -1.04
N ALA A 214 -18.29 26.74 -1.90
CA ALA A 214 -19.67 27.02 -2.29
C ALA A 214 -20.23 25.85 -3.11
N SER A 215 -21.51 25.53 -2.94
CA SER A 215 -22.16 24.44 -3.69
C SER A 215 -22.17 24.65 -5.21
N SER A 216 -21.91 25.87 -5.70
CA SER A 216 -21.79 26.20 -7.12
C SER A 216 -20.42 25.88 -7.72
N ASP A 217 -19.38 25.69 -6.89
CA ASP A 217 -17.98 25.67 -7.33
C ASP A 217 -17.41 24.24 -7.26
N LEU A 218 -18.11 23.29 -7.88
CA LEU A 218 -17.77 21.87 -7.85
C LEU A 218 -16.37 21.59 -8.42
N GLU A 219 -15.97 22.26 -9.50
CA GLU A 219 -14.64 22.09 -10.10
C GLU A 219 -13.51 22.50 -9.15
N ALA A 220 -13.69 23.62 -8.43
CA ALA A 220 -12.72 24.08 -7.45
C ALA A 220 -12.64 23.10 -6.26
N MET A 221 -13.79 22.63 -5.79
CA MET A 221 -13.84 21.61 -4.74
C MET A 221 -13.10 20.34 -5.16
N GLN A 222 -13.39 19.82 -6.36
CA GLN A 222 -12.74 18.61 -6.88
C GLN A 222 -11.23 18.77 -7.05
N MET A 223 -10.76 19.96 -7.45
CA MET A 223 -9.35 20.24 -7.64
C MET A 223 -8.56 20.48 -6.34
N TYR A 224 -9.14 21.19 -5.36
CA TYR A 224 -8.40 21.68 -4.20
C TYR A 224 -8.71 20.94 -2.90
N ALA A 225 -9.93 20.39 -2.73
CA ALA A 225 -10.32 19.75 -1.47
C ALA A 225 -9.40 18.58 -1.08
N PRO A 226 -9.03 17.63 -1.96
CA PRO A 226 -8.17 16.51 -1.58
C PRO A 226 -6.82 16.96 -1.00
N THR A 227 -6.18 17.94 -1.65
CA THR A 227 -4.90 18.50 -1.20
C THR A 227 -5.01 19.22 0.15
N LEU A 228 -6.09 19.98 0.36
CA LEU A 228 -6.31 20.66 1.63
C LEU A 228 -6.61 19.68 2.77
N ILE A 229 -7.39 18.63 2.49
CA ILE A 229 -7.72 17.57 3.45
C ILE A 229 -6.44 16.85 3.88
N SER A 230 -5.64 16.35 2.93
CA SER A 230 -4.41 15.62 3.26
C SER A 230 -3.41 16.48 4.03
N GLU A 231 -3.24 17.75 3.64
CA GLU A 231 -2.33 18.66 4.33
C GLU A 231 -2.81 19.01 5.75
N ARG A 232 -4.12 19.23 5.95
CA ARG A 232 -4.72 19.49 7.26
C ARG A 232 -4.57 18.30 8.20
N LEU A 233 -4.90 17.09 7.72
CA LEU A 233 -4.80 15.86 8.50
C LEU A 233 -3.36 15.59 8.94
N CYS A 234 -2.39 15.71 8.03
CA CYS A 234 -0.97 15.60 8.38
C CYS A 234 -0.54 16.60 9.46
N ARG A 235 -1.00 17.85 9.38
CA ARG A 235 -0.68 18.88 10.40
C ARG A 235 -1.30 18.56 11.75
N LEU A 236 -2.55 18.09 11.77
CA LEU A 236 -3.26 17.74 13.00
C LEU A 236 -2.58 16.56 13.70
N ALA A 237 -2.28 15.48 12.97
CA ALA A 237 -1.56 14.33 13.52
C ALA A 237 -0.21 14.75 14.11
N ARG A 238 0.58 15.54 13.38
CA ARG A 238 1.86 16.07 13.90
C ARG A 238 1.68 16.95 15.15
N SER A 239 0.61 17.75 15.20
CA SER A 239 0.33 18.57 16.39
C SER A 239 0.04 17.72 17.62
N VAL A 240 -0.59 16.55 17.45
CA VAL A 240 -0.83 15.58 18.53
C VAL A 240 0.47 14.89 18.97
N MET A 241 1.34 14.56 18.01
CA MET A 241 2.66 13.97 18.29
C MET A 241 3.57 14.92 19.08
N ASP A 242 3.60 16.20 18.71
CA ASP A 242 4.55 17.17 19.24
C ASP A 242 4.08 17.88 20.53
N ASP A 243 2.78 17.86 20.84
CA ASP A 243 2.22 18.60 21.99
C ASP A 243 2.27 17.76 23.29
N PRO A 244 3.13 18.12 24.27
CA PRO A 244 3.25 17.39 25.53
C PRO A 244 2.03 17.52 26.44
N ARG A 245 1.05 18.35 26.09
CA ARG A 245 -0.20 18.53 26.83
C ARG A 245 -1.30 17.58 26.36
N VAL A 246 -1.11 16.92 25.21
CA VAL A 246 -2.05 15.90 24.76
C VAL A 246 -1.95 14.71 25.70
N MET A 247 -3.10 14.33 26.26
CA MET A 247 -3.18 13.22 27.23
C MET A 247 -3.83 11.97 26.63
N CYS A 248 -4.55 12.12 25.52
CA CYS A 248 -5.28 11.04 24.85
C CYS A 248 -5.00 11.05 23.35
N SER A 249 -4.81 9.87 22.80
CA SER A 249 -4.74 9.57 21.37
C SER A 249 -5.29 8.16 21.17
N PRO A 250 -5.71 7.79 19.96
CA PRO A 250 -6.12 6.40 19.69
C PRO A 250 -5.06 5.39 20.10
N PHE A 251 -3.78 5.62 19.75
CA PHE A 251 -2.69 4.72 20.15
C PHE A 251 -2.58 4.59 21.66
N GLN A 252 -2.66 5.72 22.37
CA GLN A 252 -2.58 5.76 23.81
C GLN A 252 -3.71 4.98 24.48
N GLN A 253 -4.93 5.08 23.96
CA GLN A 253 -6.07 4.34 24.48
C GLN A 253 -5.84 2.83 24.35
N HIS A 254 -5.49 2.35 23.14
CA HIS A 254 -5.23 0.94 22.89
C HIS A 254 -4.04 0.42 23.70
N ALA A 255 -2.95 1.19 23.82
CA ALA A 255 -1.80 0.82 24.64
C ALA A 255 -2.20 0.55 26.10
N ASN A 256 -3.05 1.39 26.68
CA ASN A 256 -3.52 1.20 28.06
C ASN A 256 -4.49 0.02 28.20
N GLU A 257 -5.33 -0.22 27.19
CA GLU A 257 -6.24 -1.38 27.15
C GLU A 257 -5.44 -2.70 27.12
N GLU A 258 -4.28 -2.70 26.45
CA GLU A 258 -3.29 -3.79 26.47
C GLU A 258 -2.42 -3.81 27.74
N GLY A 259 -2.68 -2.92 28.71
CA GLY A 259 -1.98 -2.86 29.99
C GLY A 259 -0.62 -2.18 29.94
N MET A 260 -0.29 -1.47 28.86
CA MET A 260 0.93 -0.69 28.71
C MET A 260 0.66 0.78 29.03
N TYR A 261 1.37 1.31 30.02
CA TYR A 261 1.24 2.72 30.38
C TYR A 261 1.83 3.62 29.27
N TYR A 262 0.97 4.33 28.56
CA TYR A 262 1.34 5.31 27.53
C TYR A 262 0.55 6.63 27.72
N VAL A 263 1.15 7.75 27.34
CA VAL A 263 0.53 9.10 27.42
C VAL A 263 0.94 9.91 26.20
N GLY A 264 -0.02 10.62 25.61
CA GLY A 264 0.21 11.52 24.46
C GLY A 264 0.06 10.85 23.10
N GLY A 265 0.51 11.56 22.05
CA GLY A 265 0.56 11.02 20.69
C GLY A 265 1.77 10.10 20.45
N LYS A 266 1.65 9.20 19.47
CA LYS A 266 2.74 8.34 19.01
C LYS A 266 3.55 9.07 17.94
N SER A 267 4.80 9.39 18.23
CA SER A 267 5.73 9.97 17.25
C SER A 267 5.99 8.98 16.12
N ASP A 268 5.51 9.30 14.91
CA ASP A 268 5.64 8.44 13.73
C ASP A 268 5.66 9.25 12.42
N ASP A 269 6.00 8.60 11.31
CA ASP A 269 5.85 9.19 9.98
C ASP A 269 4.38 9.21 9.55
N VAL A 270 3.90 10.38 9.10
CA VAL A 270 2.51 10.55 8.64
C VAL A 270 2.48 10.72 7.13
N THR A 271 1.82 9.79 6.45
CA THR A 271 1.50 9.91 5.03
C THR A 271 0.00 9.86 4.85
N VAL A 272 -0.55 10.84 4.12
CA VAL A 272 -1.97 10.90 3.77
C VAL A 272 -2.13 11.15 2.27
N LEU A 273 -2.89 10.28 1.62
CA LEU A 273 -3.34 10.41 0.25
C LEU A 273 -4.85 10.60 0.24
N ALA A 274 -5.31 11.62 -0.49
CA ALA A 274 -6.72 11.90 -0.66
C ALA A 274 -7.03 12.03 -2.16
N GLY A 275 -8.14 11.46 -2.61
CA GLY A 275 -8.58 11.52 -3.99
C GLY A 275 -10.10 11.49 -4.09
N LEU A 276 -10.66 12.23 -5.04
CA LEU A 276 -12.09 12.20 -5.35
C LEU A 276 -12.34 11.31 -6.56
N ILE A 277 -13.37 10.48 -6.47
CA ILE A 277 -13.87 9.70 -7.60
C ILE A 277 -14.59 10.64 -8.55
N ALA A 278 -14.18 10.65 -9.82
CA ALA A 278 -14.78 11.49 -10.85
C ALA A 278 -15.25 10.61 -12.01
N GLU A 279 -16.32 11.03 -12.68
CA GLU A 279 -16.70 10.43 -13.96
C GLU A 279 -15.61 10.72 -15.00
N GLN A 280 -15.27 9.69 -15.75
CA GLN A 280 -14.29 9.81 -16.81
C GLN A 280 -14.92 10.58 -17.99
N GLN A 281 -14.74 11.91 -18.03
CA GLN A 281 -15.35 12.79 -19.04
C GLN A 281 -14.77 12.64 -20.46
N ARG A 282 -13.64 11.96 -20.61
CA ARG A 282 -13.05 11.59 -21.90
C ARG A 282 -12.57 10.14 -21.82
N PRO A 283 -12.77 9.29 -22.84
CA PRO A 283 -11.95 8.09 -22.95
C PRO A 283 -10.50 8.57 -22.93
N CYS A 284 -9.66 7.95 -22.09
CA CYS A 284 -8.23 8.21 -22.16
C CYS A 284 -7.83 8.11 -23.64
N PRO A 285 -7.06 9.05 -24.22
CA PRO A 285 -6.10 8.59 -25.20
C PRO A 285 -5.20 7.66 -24.38
N LEU A 286 -5.44 6.38 -24.54
CA LEU A 286 -4.56 5.33 -24.08
C LEU A 286 -3.12 5.63 -24.53
#